data_AF-B7FPM0-F1
#
_entry.id   AF-B7FPM0-F1
#
_cell.length_a   1.000
_cell.length_b   1.000
_cell.length_c   1.000
_cell.angle_alpha   90.00
_cell.angle_beta   90.00
_cell.angle_gamma   90.00
#
_symmetry.space_group_name_H-M   'P 1'
#
loop_
_entity.id
_entity.type
_entity.pdbx_description
1 polymer ?
#
loop_
_entity_poly.entity_id
_entity_poly.type
_entity_poly.pdbx_seq_one_letter_code
_entity_poly.pdbx_strand_id
1 'polypeptide(L)'
;MSVDIKDKKIIEVEWTAVRGLLKNALLAEEIPCSSIEMRPKEVFKKYEHSPIFDGIPYGDTFIRMLRMLRKKQANGDLANETKPKAIEWRKSAAKQVLKGHFREGKISPNYQDAQEVWTEHCKDTDAFKRMQCDDTFFRRLKTVRDDYLKKVERCQMDLEAFTIAKKNHPTPKKNSRGEPQWNGSIAQNLLKEAVKLGHHLEVTPRDLWIKKKEYQVYSLQTFRDHIYQEQRLLKFQHYVGSLKKKKLSELQY
;
A
#
# COMPACT_ATOMS: atom_id res chain seq x y z
N MET A 1 -13.22 -6.12 38.31
CA MET A 1 -13.84 -7.12 37.41
C MET A 1 -12.97 -7.28 36.18
N SER A 2 -11.94 -8.13 36.28
CA SER A 2 -11.03 -8.46 35.19
C SER A 2 -11.53 -9.76 34.58
N VAL A 3 -12.42 -9.68 33.59
CA VAL A 3 -12.77 -10.86 32.78
C VAL A 3 -11.54 -11.14 31.93
N ASP A 4 -10.92 -12.28 32.22
CA ASP A 4 -9.55 -12.60 31.92
C ASP A 4 -9.33 -12.72 30.40
N ILE A 5 -8.18 -12.27 29.91
CA ILE A 5 -7.81 -12.33 28.48
C ILE A 5 -7.81 -13.78 27.98
N LYS A 6 -7.64 -14.74 28.90
CA LYS A 6 -7.75 -16.18 28.66
C LYS A 6 -9.18 -16.61 28.27
N ASP A 7 -10.20 -16.09 28.93
CA ASP A 7 -11.60 -16.47 28.69
C ASP A 7 -12.06 -16.05 27.30
N LYS A 8 -11.68 -14.84 26.85
CA LYS A 8 -11.99 -14.38 25.49
C LYS A 8 -11.35 -15.24 24.40
N LYS A 9 -10.14 -15.73 24.65
CA LYS A 9 -9.39 -16.54 23.69
C LYS A 9 -9.94 -17.97 23.60
N ILE A 10 -10.42 -18.51 24.72
CA ILE A 10 -11.11 -19.81 24.78
C ILE A 10 -12.44 -19.74 24.01
N ILE A 11 -13.24 -18.71 24.25
CA ILE A 11 -14.51 -18.47 23.55
C ILE A 11 -14.31 -18.36 22.03
N GLU A 12 -13.25 -17.69 21.57
CA GLU A 12 -12.97 -17.53 20.13
C GLU A 12 -12.60 -18.86 19.44
N VAL A 13 -11.90 -19.75 20.15
CA VAL A 13 -11.53 -21.08 19.66
C VAL A 13 -12.78 -21.98 19.55
N GLU A 14 -13.65 -21.96 20.56
CA GLU A 14 -14.88 -22.75 20.59
C GLU A 14 -15.84 -22.34 19.46
N TRP A 15 -16.08 -21.04 19.26
CA TRP A 15 -16.92 -20.54 18.16
C TRP A 15 -16.34 -20.86 16.77
N THR A 16 -15.03 -21.00 16.65
CA THR A 16 -14.37 -21.41 15.40
C THR A 16 -14.68 -22.87 15.08
N ALA A 17 -14.67 -23.76 16.08
CA ALA A 17 -15.04 -25.16 15.94
C ALA A 17 -16.54 -25.30 15.57
N VAL A 18 -17.42 -24.58 16.26
CA VAL A 18 -18.87 -24.54 15.95
C VAL A 18 -19.10 -24.06 14.52
N ARG A 19 -18.42 -22.99 14.09
CA ARG A 19 -18.50 -22.48 12.71
C ARG A 19 -18.06 -23.53 11.69
N GLY A 20 -16.98 -24.27 11.98
CA GLY A 20 -16.46 -25.33 11.13
C GLY A 20 -17.45 -26.49 10.95
N LEU A 21 -18.04 -26.96 12.04
CA LEU A 21 -19.08 -28.00 11.99
C LEU A 21 -20.30 -27.55 11.19
N LEU A 22 -20.84 -26.36 11.48
CA LEU A 22 -22.02 -25.84 10.76
C LEU A 22 -21.74 -25.64 9.27
N LYS A 23 -20.53 -25.21 8.92
CA LYS A 23 -20.09 -25.08 7.52
C LYS A 23 -20.14 -26.44 6.82
N ASN A 24 -19.55 -27.47 7.43
CA ASN A 24 -19.52 -28.81 6.84
C ASN A 24 -20.93 -29.38 6.69
N ALA A 25 -21.79 -29.20 7.70
CA ALA A 25 -23.18 -29.63 7.65
C ALA A 25 -24.02 -28.90 6.57
N LEU A 26 -23.73 -27.62 6.29
CA LEU A 26 -24.35 -26.90 5.16
C LEU A 26 -23.84 -27.39 3.81
N LEU A 27 -22.57 -27.74 3.70
CA LEU A 27 -21.98 -28.30 2.47
C LEU A 27 -22.46 -29.73 2.18
N ALA A 28 -22.71 -30.51 3.24
CA ALA A 28 -23.28 -31.85 3.17
C ALA A 28 -24.82 -31.85 3.05
N GLU A 29 -25.45 -30.68 2.93
CA GLU A 29 -26.91 -30.49 2.83
C GLU A 29 -27.72 -31.02 4.04
N GLU A 30 -27.05 -31.30 5.17
CA GLU A 30 -27.69 -31.72 6.42
C GLU A 30 -28.44 -30.59 7.13
N ILE A 31 -28.10 -29.34 6.79
CA ILE A 31 -28.79 -28.13 7.22
C ILE A 31 -29.24 -27.41 5.94
N PRO A 32 -30.53 -27.05 5.82
CA PRO A 32 -30.99 -26.29 4.67
C PRO A 32 -30.47 -24.86 4.68
N CYS A 33 -30.32 -24.30 3.48
CA CYS A 33 -29.96 -22.90 3.24
C CYS A 33 -31.05 -21.93 3.71
N SER A 34 -32.31 -22.37 3.67
CA SER A 34 -33.46 -21.57 4.09
C SER A 34 -33.63 -21.58 5.62
N SER A 35 -33.85 -20.40 6.20
CA SER A 35 -34.22 -20.30 7.62
C SER A 35 -35.67 -20.68 7.90
N ILE A 36 -36.48 -20.83 6.86
CA ILE A 36 -37.87 -21.27 6.94
C ILE A 36 -37.92 -22.79 7.06
N GLU A 37 -37.07 -23.50 6.31
CA GLU A 37 -37.00 -24.97 6.30
C GLU A 37 -36.43 -25.54 7.60
N MET A 38 -35.44 -24.85 8.21
CA MET A 38 -34.95 -25.21 9.54
C MET A 38 -34.57 -23.95 10.31
N ARG A 39 -35.31 -23.66 11.37
CA ARG A 39 -35.08 -22.47 12.20
C ARG A 39 -33.77 -22.61 12.96
N PRO A 40 -33.09 -21.51 13.31
CA PRO A 40 -31.83 -21.58 14.07
C PRO A 40 -31.93 -22.38 15.37
N LYS A 41 -33.07 -22.33 16.07
CA LYS A 41 -33.29 -23.10 17.30
C LYS A 41 -33.30 -24.61 17.05
N GLU A 42 -33.84 -25.04 15.91
CA GLU A 42 -33.88 -26.46 15.51
C GLU A 42 -32.49 -26.95 15.09
N VAL A 43 -31.74 -26.12 14.35
CA VAL A 43 -30.33 -26.40 14.05
C VAL A 43 -29.52 -26.53 15.33
N PHE A 44 -29.71 -25.63 16.29
CA PHE A 44 -29.00 -25.69 17.56
C PHE A 44 -29.32 -26.98 18.32
N LYS A 45 -30.62 -27.31 18.46
CA LYS A 45 -31.06 -28.55 19.12
C LYS A 45 -30.51 -29.81 18.45
N LYS A 46 -30.38 -29.82 17.11
CA LYS A 46 -29.80 -30.95 16.35
C LYS A 46 -28.35 -31.24 16.77
N TYR A 47 -27.57 -30.22 17.12
CA TYR A 47 -26.15 -30.36 17.48
C TYR A 47 -25.85 -30.14 18.96
N GLU A 48 -26.86 -29.93 19.80
CA GLU A 48 -26.71 -29.65 21.24
C GLU A 48 -25.95 -30.75 21.99
N HIS A 49 -26.07 -32.01 21.57
CA HIS A 49 -25.34 -33.14 22.14
C HIS A 49 -23.94 -33.35 21.53
N SER A 50 -23.54 -32.54 20.56
CA SER A 50 -22.19 -32.60 20.02
C SER A 50 -21.21 -32.06 21.04
N PRO A 51 -20.04 -32.70 21.26
CA PRO A 51 -19.01 -32.17 22.15
C PRO A 51 -18.50 -30.78 21.73
N ILE A 52 -18.74 -30.36 20.47
CA ILE A 52 -18.40 -29.03 19.96
C ILE A 52 -19.36 -27.94 20.47
N PHE A 53 -20.58 -28.32 20.89
CA PHE A 53 -21.59 -27.41 21.42
C PHE A 53 -21.63 -27.39 22.95
N ASP A 54 -20.82 -28.20 23.62
CA ASP A 54 -20.76 -28.22 25.07
C ASP A 54 -20.37 -26.83 25.61
N GLY A 55 -21.17 -26.30 26.54
CA GLY A 55 -21.00 -24.94 27.07
C GLY A 55 -21.36 -23.78 26.14
N ILE A 56 -21.79 -24.04 24.89
CA ILE A 56 -22.15 -22.96 23.94
C ILE A 56 -23.61 -22.55 24.15
N PRO A 57 -23.92 -21.30 24.52
CA PRO A 57 -25.31 -20.88 24.69
C PRO A 57 -25.99 -20.63 23.34
N TYR A 58 -27.26 -21.02 23.24
CA TYR A 58 -28.11 -20.52 22.17
C TYR A 58 -28.34 -19.01 22.34
N GLY A 59 -28.03 -18.22 21.31
CA GLY A 59 -28.22 -16.78 21.33
C GLY A 59 -27.87 -16.09 20.03
N ASP A 60 -27.81 -14.76 20.07
CA ASP A 60 -27.59 -13.89 18.89
C ASP A 60 -26.32 -14.24 18.11
N THR A 61 -25.25 -14.63 18.80
CA THR A 61 -23.97 -15.02 18.17
C THR A 61 -24.15 -16.22 17.25
N PHE A 62 -24.80 -17.27 17.75
CA PHE A 62 -25.12 -18.46 16.95
C PHE A 62 -26.02 -18.12 15.77
N ILE A 63 -27.11 -17.36 16.02
CA ILE A 63 -28.08 -16.98 14.98
C ILE A 63 -27.40 -16.18 13.87
N ARG A 64 -26.57 -15.19 14.22
CA ARG A 64 -25.81 -14.38 13.25
C ARG A 64 -24.82 -15.24 12.48
N MET A 65 -24.11 -16.15 13.15
CA MET A 65 -23.15 -17.05 12.51
C MET A 65 -23.83 -17.96 11.49
N LEU A 66 -24.90 -18.65 11.88
CA LEU A 66 -25.65 -19.55 11.01
C LEU A 66 -26.25 -18.79 9.81
N ARG A 67 -26.82 -17.60 10.04
CA ARG A 67 -27.35 -16.74 8.95
C ARG A 67 -26.27 -16.36 7.94
N MET A 68 -25.08 -16.01 8.42
CA MET A 68 -23.94 -15.68 7.55
C MET A 68 -23.47 -16.88 6.74
N LEU A 69 -23.43 -18.07 7.34
CA LEU A 69 -23.05 -19.31 6.64
C LEU A 69 -24.07 -19.68 5.57
N ARG A 70 -25.38 -19.61 5.89
CA ARG A 70 -26.47 -19.83 4.93
C ARG A 70 -26.41 -18.87 3.75
N LYS A 71 -26.20 -17.57 4.01
CA LYS A 71 -26.04 -16.56 2.95
C LYS A 71 -24.84 -16.89 2.05
N LYS A 72 -23.71 -17.32 2.62
CA LYS A 72 -22.54 -17.74 1.85
C LYS A 72 -22.82 -19.00 1.02
N GLN A 73 -23.54 -19.98 1.55
CA GLN A 73 -23.89 -21.20 0.81
C GLN A 73 -24.84 -20.88 -0.34
N ALA A 74 -25.87 -20.06 -0.11
CA ALA A 74 -26.80 -19.61 -1.15
C ALA A 74 -26.10 -18.84 -2.28
N ASN A 75 -25.04 -18.09 -1.96
CA ASN A 75 -24.22 -17.39 -2.95
C ASN A 75 -23.17 -18.28 -3.66
N GLY A 76 -23.00 -19.55 -3.25
CA GLY A 76 -21.92 -20.43 -3.74
C GLY A 76 -20.52 -20.10 -3.19
N ASP A 77 -20.42 -19.19 -2.22
CA ASP A 77 -19.15 -18.72 -1.66
C ASP A 77 -18.61 -19.63 -0.54
N LEU A 78 -19.47 -20.42 0.12
CA LEU A 78 -19.09 -21.17 1.32
C LEU A 78 -18.03 -22.25 1.02
N ALA A 79 -18.13 -22.92 -0.13
CA ALA A 79 -17.15 -23.90 -0.59
C ALA A 79 -15.77 -23.25 -0.91
N ASN A 80 -15.76 -21.96 -1.25
CA ASN A 80 -14.54 -21.23 -1.61
C ASN A 80 -13.87 -20.53 -0.41
N GLU A 81 -14.48 -20.53 0.77
CA GLU A 81 -13.94 -19.86 1.97
C GLU A 81 -12.61 -20.48 2.46
N THR A 82 -12.35 -21.74 2.16
CA THR A 82 -11.08 -22.44 2.47
C THR A 82 -10.00 -22.24 1.41
N LYS A 83 -10.35 -21.74 0.22
CA LYS A 83 -9.35 -21.44 -0.80
C LYS A 83 -8.59 -20.17 -0.38
N PRO A 84 -7.25 -20.13 -0.53
CA PRO A 84 -6.48 -18.92 -0.28
C PRO A 84 -7.08 -17.77 -1.09
N LYS A 85 -7.34 -16.63 -0.45
CA LYS A 85 -7.86 -15.45 -1.15
C LYS A 85 -6.94 -15.15 -2.35
N ALA A 86 -7.56 -14.96 -3.51
CA ALA A 86 -6.86 -14.55 -4.72
C ALA A 86 -6.13 -13.22 -4.44
N ILE A 87 -4.88 -13.11 -4.92
CA ILE A 87 -4.09 -11.88 -4.76
C ILE A 87 -4.81 -10.74 -5.44
N GLU A 88 -5.06 -9.66 -4.70
CA GLU A 88 -5.65 -8.45 -5.24
C GLU A 88 -4.58 -7.76 -6.12
N TRP A 89 -4.77 -7.75 -7.44
CA TRP A 89 -3.78 -7.21 -8.38
C TRP A 89 -3.31 -5.79 -8.02
N ARG A 90 -4.22 -4.95 -7.50
CA ARG A 90 -3.91 -3.57 -7.07
C ARG A 90 -2.88 -3.50 -5.93
N LYS A 91 -2.81 -4.51 -5.08
CA LYS A 91 -1.91 -4.63 -3.92
C LYS A 91 -0.85 -5.72 -4.10
N SER A 92 -0.73 -6.29 -5.29
CA SER A 92 0.26 -7.34 -5.57
C SER A 92 1.68 -6.79 -5.64
N ALA A 93 2.63 -7.56 -5.13
CA ALA A 93 4.06 -7.34 -5.32
C ALA A 93 4.43 -7.40 -6.81
N ALA A 94 3.89 -8.38 -7.54
CA ALA A 94 4.08 -8.56 -8.99
C ALA A 94 3.84 -7.27 -9.78
N LYS A 95 2.73 -6.56 -9.51
CA LYS A 95 2.43 -5.29 -10.20
C LYS A 95 3.48 -4.21 -9.96
N GLN A 96 4.07 -4.14 -8.77
CA GLN A 96 5.11 -3.15 -8.47
C GLN A 96 6.42 -3.50 -9.18
N VAL A 97 6.77 -4.79 -9.25
CA VAL A 97 7.95 -5.26 -10.00
C VAL A 97 7.84 -4.88 -11.47
N LEU A 98 6.72 -5.19 -12.13
CA LEU A 98 6.50 -4.81 -13.53
C LEU A 98 6.61 -3.30 -13.74
N LYS A 99 6.04 -2.50 -12.83
CA LYS A 99 6.15 -1.03 -12.89
C LYS A 99 7.59 -0.55 -12.77
N GLY A 100 8.40 -1.21 -11.94
CA GLY A 100 9.84 -0.95 -11.84
C GLY A 100 10.54 -1.26 -13.17
N HIS A 101 10.30 -2.43 -13.74
CA HIS A 101 10.94 -2.84 -15.00
C HIS A 101 10.65 -1.93 -16.18
N PHE A 102 9.42 -1.43 -16.34
CA PHE A 102 9.13 -0.43 -17.38
C PHE A 102 9.86 0.90 -17.12
N ARG A 103 9.95 1.35 -15.88
CA ARG A 103 10.67 2.60 -15.53
C ARG A 103 12.17 2.50 -15.73
N GLU A 104 12.73 1.32 -15.45
CA GLU A 104 14.16 1.02 -15.62
C GLU A 104 14.51 0.68 -17.07
N GLY A 105 13.52 0.55 -17.96
CA GLY A 105 13.73 0.18 -19.35
C GLY A 105 14.06 -1.31 -19.57
N LYS A 106 13.91 -2.16 -18.56
CA LYS A 106 14.13 -3.61 -18.67
C LYS A 106 13.11 -4.28 -19.57
N ILE A 107 11.85 -3.84 -19.48
CA ILE A 107 10.78 -4.26 -20.40
C ILE A 107 10.52 -3.11 -21.37
N SER A 108 10.68 -3.38 -22.66
CA SER A 108 10.28 -2.44 -23.71
C SER A 108 8.76 -2.23 -23.70
N PRO A 109 8.23 -1.00 -23.79
CA PRO A 109 6.80 -0.78 -23.96
C PRO A 109 6.22 -1.41 -25.23
N ASN A 110 7.07 -1.69 -26.23
CA ASN A 110 6.68 -2.32 -27.49
C ASN A 110 7.04 -3.81 -27.54
N TYR A 111 7.06 -4.49 -26.38
CA TYR A 111 7.27 -5.94 -26.32
C TYR A 111 6.29 -6.66 -27.26
N GLN A 112 6.79 -7.66 -27.99
CA GLN A 112 6.00 -8.43 -28.95
C GLN A 112 5.37 -9.66 -28.29
N ASP A 113 6.12 -10.32 -27.41
CA ASP A 113 5.67 -11.52 -26.71
C ASP A 113 5.60 -11.31 -25.19
N ALA A 114 4.42 -11.55 -24.63
CA ALA A 114 4.22 -11.49 -23.19
C ALA A 114 4.81 -12.72 -22.47
N GLN A 115 4.97 -13.85 -23.17
CA GLN A 115 5.59 -15.07 -22.66
C GLN A 115 7.10 -14.89 -22.43
N GLU A 116 7.77 -14.18 -23.33
CA GLU A 116 9.16 -13.78 -23.20
C GLU A 116 9.36 -12.93 -21.94
N VAL A 117 8.54 -11.88 -21.77
CA VAL A 117 8.54 -11.03 -20.57
C VAL A 117 8.34 -11.82 -19.29
N TRP A 118 7.47 -12.84 -19.31
CA TRP A 118 7.29 -13.72 -18.16
C TRP A 118 8.57 -14.49 -17.85
N THR A 119 9.17 -15.10 -18.87
CA THR A 119 10.33 -16.00 -18.72
C THR A 119 11.56 -15.23 -18.26
N GLU A 120 11.82 -14.05 -18.82
CA GLU A 120 13.02 -13.27 -18.55
C GLU A 120 12.95 -12.43 -17.27
N HIS A 121 11.75 -11.99 -16.87
CA HIS A 121 11.61 -10.98 -15.82
C HIS A 121 10.66 -11.36 -14.68
N CYS A 122 9.86 -12.42 -14.81
CA CYS A 122 8.81 -12.72 -13.82
C CYS A 122 8.97 -14.09 -13.16
N LYS A 123 9.30 -15.14 -13.92
CA LYS A 123 9.21 -16.55 -13.52
C LYS A 123 9.96 -16.86 -12.21
N ASP A 124 11.18 -16.34 -12.07
CA ASP A 124 12.07 -16.65 -10.94
C ASP A 124 11.96 -15.64 -9.78
N THR A 125 11.02 -14.70 -9.87
CA THR A 125 10.85 -13.66 -8.84
C THR A 125 9.78 -14.06 -7.83
N ASP A 126 10.09 -13.97 -6.53
CA ASP A 126 9.17 -14.31 -5.43
C ASP A 126 7.79 -13.65 -5.55
N ALA A 127 7.74 -12.43 -6.11
CA ALA A 127 6.53 -11.67 -6.33
C ALA A 127 5.50 -12.34 -7.25
N PHE A 128 5.92 -13.34 -8.05
CA PHE A 128 5.08 -14.05 -9.02
C PHE A 128 4.87 -15.53 -8.66
N LYS A 129 5.35 -16.00 -7.50
CA LYS A 129 5.29 -17.42 -7.10
C LYS A 129 3.89 -18.03 -7.13
N ARG A 130 2.86 -17.21 -6.89
CA ARG A 130 1.43 -17.60 -6.90
C ARG A 130 0.71 -17.26 -8.20
N MET A 131 1.43 -16.80 -9.20
CA MET A 131 0.91 -16.46 -10.52
C MET A 131 1.38 -17.47 -11.55
N GLN A 132 0.60 -17.64 -12.60
CA GLN A 132 0.93 -18.45 -13.75
C GLN A 132 1.06 -17.55 -14.97
N CYS A 133 1.78 -18.02 -16.00
CA CYS A 133 1.80 -17.37 -17.29
C CYS A 133 0.54 -17.76 -18.06
N ASP A 134 -0.54 -17.00 -17.83
CA ASP A 134 -1.85 -17.22 -18.43
C ASP A 134 -2.40 -15.93 -19.08
N ASP A 135 -3.57 -16.01 -19.70
CA ASP A 135 -4.26 -14.84 -20.26
C ASP A 135 -4.52 -13.73 -19.22
N THR A 136 -4.62 -14.10 -17.94
CA THR A 136 -4.76 -13.14 -16.84
C THR A 136 -3.49 -12.34 -16.64
N PHE A 137 -2.33 -12.98 -16.68
CA PHE A 137 -1.03 -12.30 -16.68
C PHE A 137 -0.90 -11.37 -17.90
N PHE A 138 -1.24 -11.81 -19.10
CA PHE A 138 -1.13 -10.98 -20.32
C PHE A 138 -1.97 -9.70 -20.22
N ARG A 139 -3.23 -9.81 -19.77
CA ARG A 139 -4.10 -8.64 -19.52
C ARG A 139 -3.50 -7.69 -18.47
N ARG A 140 -2.93 -8.25 -17.40
CA ARG A 140 -2.31 -7.49 -16.31
C ARG A 140 -1.05 -6.76 -16.76
N LEU A 141 -0.19 -7.41 -17.53
CA LEU A 141 1.01 -6.83 -18.12
C LEU A 141 0.64 -5.66 -19.05
N LYS A 142 -0.31 -5.88 -19.97
CA LYS A 142 -0.84 -4.84 -20.86
C LYS A 142 -1.36 -3.63 -20.08
N THR A 143 -2.13 -3.87 -19.02
CA THR A 143 -2.64 -2.79 -18.15
C THR A 143 -1.51 -1.96 -17.52
N VAL A 144 -0.41 -2.60 -17.09
CA VAL A 144 0.74 -1.91 -16.51
C VAL A 144 1.49 -1.11 -17.57
N ARG A 145 1.68 -1.67 -18.77
CA ARG A 145 2.25 -0.98 -19.93
C ARG A 145 1.44 0.27 -20.28
N ASP A 146 0.12 0.14 -20.40
CA ASP A 146 -0.73 1.27 -20.80
C ASP A 146 -0.74 2.37 -19.71
N ASP A 147 -0.71 2.02 -18.41
CA ASP A 147 -0.52 2.96 -17.30
C ASP A 147 0.85 3.66 -17.35
N TYR A 148 1.90 2.95 -17.79
CA TYR A 148 3.23 3.51 -17.98
C TYR A 148 3.25 4.51 -19.14
N LEU A 149 2.75 4.14 -20.31
CA LEU A 149 2.72 5.01 -21.51
C LEU A 149 1.96 6.31 -21.25
N LYS A 150 0.78 6.24 -20.61
CA LYS A 150 0.00 7.43 -20.22
C LYS A 150 0.78 8.37 -19.30
N LYS A 151 1.64 7.82 -18.44
CA LYS A 151 2.48 8.64 -17.53
C LYS A 151 3.67 9.25 -18.23
N VAL A 152 4.27 8.55 -19.19
CA VAL A 152 5.35 9.09 -20.02
C VAL A 152 4.82 10.24 -20.86
N GLU A 153 3.70 10.06 -21.54
CA GLU A 153 3.02 11.10 -22.31
C GLU A 153 2.71 12.33 -21.45
N ARG A 154 2.07 12.11 -20.29
CA ARG A 154 1.79 13.21 -19.36
C ARG A 154 3.06 13.90 -18.86
N CYS A 155 4.12 13.15 -18.57
CA CYS A 155 5.40 13.73 -18.16
C CYS A 155 5.99 14.63 -19.25
N GLN A 156 5.86 14.23 -20.52
CA GLN A 156 6.30 15.03 -21.66
C GLN A 156 5.48 16.31 -21.81
N MET A 157 4.15 16.20 -21.74
CA MET A 157 3.24 17.36 -21.78
C MET A 157 3.52 18.34 -20.63
N ASP A 158 3.70 17.83 -19.41
CA ASP A 158 4.00 18.65 -18.23
C ASP A 158 5.37 19.35 -18.39
N LEU A 159 6.37 18.69 -18.99
CA LEU A 159 7.68 19.28 -19.26
C LEU A 159 7.62 20.38 -20.32
N GLU A 160 6.85 20.17 -21.40
CA GLU A 160 6.62 21.18 -22.43
C GLU A 160 5.90 22.40 -21.87
N ALA A 161 4.81 22.18 -21.13
CA ALA A 161 4.07 23.24 -20.45
C ALA A 161 4.97 24.01 -19.47
N PHE A 162 5.79 23.31 -18.68
CA PHE A 162 6.76 23.93 -17.79
C PHE A 162 7.79 24.78 -18.54
N THR A 163 8.31 24.28 -19.67
CA THR A 163 9.31 24.99 -20.49
C THR A 163 8.72 26.27 -21.10
N ILE A 164 7.50 26.19 -21.64
CA ILE A 164 6.76 27.35 -22.16
C ILE A 164 6.52 28.36 -21.04
N ALA A 165 6.05 27.91 -19.87
CA ALA A 165 5.81 28.78 -18.72
C ALA A 165 7.11 29.46 -18.24
N LYS A 166 8.23 28.75 -18.20
CA LYS A 166 9.54 29.32 -17.85
C LYS A 166 10.05 30.34 -18.87
N LYS A 167 9.78 30.12 -20.15
CA LYS A 167 10.11 31.08 -21.22
C LYS A 167 9.29 32.36 -21.09
N ASN A 168 7.98 32.24 -20.82
CA ASN A 168 7.08 33.38 -20.70
C ASN A 168 7.22 34.12 -19.35
N HIS A 169 7.63 33.41 -18.31
CA HIS A 169 7.82 33.93 -16.95
C HIS A 169 9.24 33.65 -16.46
N PRO A 170 10.24 34.39 -16.98
CA PRO A 170 11.63 34.22 -16.55
C PRO A 170 11.74 34.47 -15.04
N THR A 171 12.59 33.68 -14.38
CA THR A 171 12.77 33.81 -12.94
C THR A 171 13.47 35.14 -12.64
N PRO A 172 12.92 36.00 -11.78
CA PRO A 172 13.54 37.29 -11.48
C PRO A 172 14.89 37.07 -10.80
N LYS A 173 15.86 37.95 -11.10
CA LYS A 173 17.22 37.86 -10.52
C LYS A 173 17.24 38.15 -9.02
N LYS A 174 16.28 38.96 -8.56
CA LYS A 174 16.14 39.37 -7.16
C LYS A 174 14.74 39.06 -6.65
N ASN A 175 14.65 38.75 -5.37
CA ASN A 175 13.37 38.60 -4.66
C ASN A 175 12.78 39.98 -4.32
N SER A 176 11.59 39.99 -3.71
CA SER A 176 10.91 41.22 -3.26
C SER A 176 11.67 42.02 -2.19
N ARG A 177 12.69 41.42 -1.55
CA ARG A 177 13.57 42.07 -0.57
C ARG A 177 14.85 42.63 -1.19
N GLY A 178 15.01 42.53 -2.51
CA GLY A 178 16.21 42.94 -3.22
C GLY A 178 17.40 41.98 -3.11
N GLU A 179 17.23 40.85 -2.43
CA GLU A 179 18.25 39.79 -2.32
C GLU A 179 18.28 38.95 -3.60
N PRO A 180 19.41 38.30 -3.94
CA PRO A 180 19.47 37.37 -5.07
C PRO A 180 18.43 36.25 -4.96
N GLN A 181 18.04 35.64 -6.08
CA GLN A 181 17.14 34.48 -6.06
C GLN A 181 17.79 33.31 -5.29
N TRP A 182 17.10 32.76 -4.28
CA TRP A 182 17.61 31.60 -3.51
C TRP A 182 17.63 30.31 -4.35
N ASN A 183 16.54 30.04 -5.06
CA ASN A 183 16.38 28.80 -5.84
C ASN A 183 17.41 28.75 -6.98
N GLY A 184 18.24 27.70 -7.00
CA GLY A 184 19.32 27.53 -7.96
C GLY A 184 20.61 28.28 -7.61
N SER A 185 20.67 28.97 -6.46
CA SER A 185 21.88 29.65 -6.01
C SER A 185 22.94 28.68 -5.49
N ILE A 186 24.19 29.13 -5.50
CA ILE A 186 25.31 28.41 -4.87
C ILE A 186 25.06 28.24 -3.37
N ALA A 187 24.50 29.27 -2.72
CA ALA A 187 24.12 29.25 -1.31
C ALA A 187 23.14 28.12 -0.98
N GLN A 188 22.13 27.90 -1.82
CA GLN A 188 21.18 26.80 -1.63
C GLN A 188 21.87 25.44 -1.68
N ASN A 189 22.74 25.22 -2.68
CA ASN A 189 23.44 23.94 -2.83
C ASN A 189 24.35 23.66 -1.63
N LEU A 190 25.13 24.66 -1.21
CA LEU A 190 26.00 24.55 -0.04
C LEU A 190 25.20 24.31 1.25
N LEU A 191 24.03 24.95 1.40
CA LEU A 191 23.18 24.72 2.57
C LEU A 191 22.61 23.30 2.58
N LYS A 192 22.15 22.79 1.44
CA LYS A 192 21.67 21.40 1.31
C LYS A 192 22.74 20.40 1.72
N GLU A 193 23.98 20.62 1.31
CA GLU A 193 25.13 19.79 1.72
C GLU A 193 25.38 19.88 3.22
N ALA A 194 25.43 21.09 3.79
CA ALA A 194 25.63 21.28 5.22
C ALA A 194 24.50 20.66 6.07
N VAL A 195 23.27 20.71 5.58
CA VAL A 195 22.10 20.09 6.21
C VAL A 195 22.18 18.57 6.12
N LYS A 196 22.56 18.02 4.96
CA LYS A 196 22.76 16.58 4.75
C LYS A 196 23.87 16.00 5.64
N LEU A 197 24.95 16.76 5.85
CA LEU A 197 26.07 16.39 6.71
C LEU A 197 25.79 16.62 8.22
N GLY A 198 24.67 17.25 8.57
CA GLY A 198 24.31 17.50 9.97
C GLY A 198 24.97 18.73 10.60
N HIS A 199 25.87 19.43 9.90
CA HIS A 199 26.59 20.61 10.44
C HIS A 199 25.66 21.70 11.01
N HIS A 200 24.47 21.86 10.43
CA HIS A 200 23.46 22.81 10.91
C HIS A 200 22.90 22.50 12.31
N LEU A 201 23.17 21.32 12.87
CA LEU A 201 22.82 20.94 14.24
C LEU A 201 23.93 21.28 15.24
N GLU A 202 25.16 21.40 14.77
CA GLU A 202 26.36 21.60 15.60
C GLU A 202 26.66 23.07 15.87
N VAL A 203 26.21 23.96 14.98
CA VAL A 203 26.49 25.41 15.05
C VAL A 203 25.21 26.22 14.96
N THR A 204 25.25 27.44 15.49
CA THR A 204 24.09 28.34 15.34
C THR A 204 23.93 28.77 13.88
N PRO A 205 22.72 29.13 13.43
CA PRO A 205 22.50 29.66 12.09
C PRO A 205 23.38 30.87 11.75
N ARG A 206 23.75 31.68 12.75
CA ARG A 206 24.62 32.84 12.56
C ARG A 206 26.05 32.39 12.25
N ASP A 207 26.57 31.43 13.00
CA ASP A 207 27.93 30.92 12.77
C ASP A 207 28.03 30.23 11.42
N LEU A 208 27.00 29.46 11.03
CA LEU A 208 26.93 28.85 9.71
C LEU A 208 26.91 29.90 8.59
N TRP A 209 26.15 30.98 8.78
CA TRP A 209 26.05 32.09 7.83
C TRP A 209 27.38 32.83 7.64
N ILE A 210 28.12 33.07 8.72
CA ILE A 210 29.42 33.75 8.68
C ILE A 210 30.48 32.91 7.96
N LYS A 211 30.42 31.58 8.07
CA LYS A 211 31.43 30.67 7.50
C LYS A 211 31.62 30.76 5.98
N LYS A 212 30.60 31.17 5.22
CA LYS A 212 30.66 31.21 3.74
C LYS A 212 30.16 32.54 3.20
N LYS A 213 30.93 33.15 2.29
CA LYS A 213 30.58 34.43 1.66
C LYS A 213 29.31 34.32 0.81
N GLU A 214 29.07 33.15 0.24
CA GLU A 214 27.88 32.82 -0.55
C GLU A 214 26.60 32.90 0.27
N TYR A 215 26.65 32.68 1.58
CA TYR A 215 25.48 32.85 2.46
C TYR A 215 25.23 34.30 2.81
N GLN A 216 26.29 35.10 2.90
CA GLN A 216 26.25 36.50 3.34
C GLN A 216 25.59 37.43 2.32
N VAL A 217 25.36 36.98 1.07
CA VAL A 217 24.56 37.72 0.08
C VAL A 217 23.06 37.78 0.44
N TYR A 218 22.63 36.94 1.38
CA TYR A 218 21.30 36.93 1.96
C TYR A 218 21.35 37.50 3.38
N SER A 219 20.29 38.18 3.79
CA SER A 219 20.15 38.57 5.19
C SER A 219 20.17 37.34 6.11
N LEU A 220 20.69 37.53 7.32
CA LEU A 220 20.72 36.46 8.33
C LEU A 220 19.32 35.86 8.58
N GLN A 221 18.27 36.68 8.51
CA GLN A 221 16.90 36.21 8.66
C GLN A 221 16.47 35.30 7.50
N THR A 222 16.67 35.73 6.25
CA THR A 222 16.37 34.90 5.07
C THR A 222 17.14 33.58 5.11
N PHE A 223 18.42 33.60 5.47
CA PHE A 223 19.23 32.39 5.58
C PHE A 223 18.73 31.43 6.67
N ARG A 224 18.36 31.95 7.85
CA ARG A 224 17.72 31.17 8.92
C ARG A 224 16.46 30.46 8.45
N ASP A 225 15.60 31.19 7.74
CA ASP A 225 14.35 30.63 7.22
C ASP A 225 14.62 29.47 6.26
N HIS A 226 15.65 29.57 5.43
CA HIS A 226 16.06 28.49 4.53
C HIS A 226 16.63 27.27 5.27
N ILE A 227 17.39 27.46 6.36
CA ILE A 227 17.81 26.32 7.22
C ILE A 227 16.57 25.56 7.71
N TYR A 228 15.57 26.27 8.23
CA TYR A 228 14.35 25.63 8.73
C TYR A 228 13.52 24.97 7.62
N GLN A 229 13.49 25.56 6.41
CA GLN A 229 12.86 24.95 5.25
C GLN A 229 13.52 23.61 4.90
N GLU A 230 14.85 23.56 4.84
CA GLU A 230 15.59 22.33 4.53
C GLU A 230 15.43 21.28 5.63
N GLN A 231 15.41 21.68 6.91
CA GLN A 231 15.08 20.77 8.02
C GLN A 231 13.67 20.16 7.91
N ARG A 232 12.67 20.99 7.57
CA ARG A 232 11.30 20.49 7.35
C ARG A 232 11.25 19.54 6.15
N LEU A 233 11.98 19.84 5.09
CA LEU A 233 12.07 18.99 3.91
C LEU A 233 12.68 17.62 4.26
N LEU A 234 13.77 17.58 5.05
CA LEU A 234 14.35 16.33 5.54
C LEU A 234 13.34 15.50 6.34
N LYS A 235 12.67 16.11 7.32
CA LYS A 235 11.64 15.42 8.12
C LYS A 235 10.53 14.85 7.23
N PHE A 236 10.08 15.63 6.25
CA PHE A 236 9.08 15.18 5.29
C PHE A 236 9.57 14.02 4.43
N GLN A 237 10.81 14.06 3.94
CA GLN A 237 11.41 12.96 3.18
C GLN A 237 11.50 11.67 4.01
N HIS A 238 11.89 11.76 5.29
CA HIS A 238 11.88 10.62 6.21
C HIS A 238 10.47 10.04 6.38
N TYR A 239 9.46 10.90 6.58
CA TYR A 239 8.06 10.48 6.67
C TYR A 239 7.57 9.80 5.37
N VAL A 240 7.83 10.39 4.21
CA VAL A 240 7.48 9.78 2.92
C VAL A 240 8.20 8.44 2.72
N GLY A 241 9.45 8.35 3.15
CA GLY A 241 10.23 7.11 3.14
C GLY A 241 9.61 6.03 4.01
N SER A 242 9.15 6.35 5.23
CA SER A 242 8.50 5.38 6.11
C SER A 242 7.15 4.91 5.56
N LEU A 243 6.36 5.81 4.97
CA LEU A 243 5.11 5.44 4.27
C LEU A 243 5.37 4.48 3.11
N LYS A 244 6.43 4.71 2.31
CA LYS A 244 6.81 3.81 1.22
C LYS A 244 7.18 2.42 1.74
N LYS A 245 7.97 2.35 2.81
CA LYS A 245 8.35 1.07 3.46
C LYS A 245 7.12 0.31 3.96
N LYS A 246 6.22 1.00 4.67
CA LYS A 246 4.95 0.41 5.16
C LYS A 246 4.12 -0.16 4.00
N LYS A 247 3.97 0.61 2.93
CA LYS A 247 3.24 0.16 1.74
C LYS A 247 3.88 -1.06 1.08
N LEU A 248 5.21 -1.13 1.04
CA LEU A 248 5.94 -2.27 0.50
C LEU A 248 5.75 -3.53 1.36
N SER A 249 5.75 -3.39 2.69
CA SER A 249 5.49 -4.52 3.62
C SER A 249 4.03 -5.02 3.58
N GLU A 250 3.09 -4.21 3.12
CA GLU A 250 1.67 -4.58 2.97
C GLU A 250 1.38 -5.26 1.61
N LEU A 251 2.37 -5.38 0.72
CA LEU A 251 2.17 -6.04 -0.57
C LEU A 251 1.91 -7.54 -0.41
N GLN A 252 1.05 -8.04 -1.28
CA GLN A 252 0.72 -9.46 -1.34
C GLN A 252 1.68 -10.18 -2.28
N TYR A 253 2.27 -11.27 -1.78
CA TYR A 253 3.12 -12.21 -2.50
C TYR A 253 2.36 -13.51 -2.80
#